data_AF-A0AA96LRT0-F1
#
_entry.id   AF-A0AA96LRT0-F1
#
_cell.length_a   1.000
_cell.length_b   1.000
_cell.length_c   1.000
_cell.angle_alpha   90.00
_cell.angle_beta   90.00
_cell.angle_gamma   90.00
#
_symmetry.space_group_name_H-M   'P 1'
#
loop_
_entity.id
_entity.type
_entity.pdbx_description
1 polymer ?
#
loop_
_entity_poly.entity_id
_entity_poly.type
_entity_poly.pdbx_seq_one_letter_code
_entity_poly.pdbx_strand_id
1 'polypeptide(L)'
;MDDLFAQQLGRVLQLSSGVFWTIAYVLMIYKSFQDRRPSIPLAALCANLTWQTIFTFIYPIDDLQMLINLVWLALNFMIMLQYLAYTTHRKHKTIRLLLSLAAAFLIHLSFTGEFQDLQGKYLAFGMNFMMSLLFIVMLRQQGTLGQSVGIGVMKFLGSMCAAIIFYYLFPDSPLLLVLYVFIIILDLTYIIMLKRQKRRDVGYMFRK
;
A
#
# COMPACT_ATOMS: atom_id res chain seq x y z
N MET A 1 1.21 -31.69 -15.76
CA MET A 1 2.36 -30.78 -15.96
C MET A 1 1.92 -29.33 -15.79
N ASP A 2 0.70 -29.01 -16.22
CA ASP A 2 0.10 -27.66 -16.16
C ASP A 2 -0.12 -27.13 -14.72
N ASP A 3 -0.49 -28.01 -13.78
CA ASP A 3 -0.77 -27.59 -12.39
C ASP A 3 0.50 -27.18 -11.62
N LEU A 4 1.62 -27.88 -11.86
CA LEU A 4 2.91 -27.54 -11.24
C LEU A 4 3.44 -26.19 -11.74
N PHE A 5 3.29 -25.92 -13.04
CA PHE A 5 3.69 -24.65 -13.63
C PHE A 5 2.86 -23.49 -13.09
N ALA A 6 1.54 -23.67 -12.97
CA ALA A 6 0.65 -22.67 -12.38
C ALA A 6 1.00 -22.36 -10.91
N GLN A 7 1.30 -23.38 -10.10
CA GLN A 7 1.73 -23.20 -8.72
C GLN A 7 3.07 -22.47 -8.61
N GLN A 8 4.05 -22.81 -9.45
CA GLN A 8 5.34 -22.14 -9.48
C GLN A 8 5.19 -20.66 -9.89
N LEU A 9 4.39 -20.39 -10.93
CA LEU A 9 4.11 -19.03 -11.38
C LEU A 9 3.44 -18.20 -10.27
N GLY A 10 2.46 -18.78 -9.57
CA GLY A 10 1.80 -18.14 -8.43
C GLY A 10 2.79 -17.72 -7.34
N ARG A 11 3.71 -18.62 -6.96
CA ARG A 11 4.75 -18.31 -5.96
C ARG A 11 5.71 -17.21 -6.41
N VAL A 12 6.14 -17.25 -7.67
CA VAL A 12 7.04 -16.22 -8.23
C VAL A 12 6.38 -14.86 -8.20
N LEU A 13 5.10 -14.77 -8.59
CA LEU A 13 4.36 -13.52 -8.57
C LEU A 13 4.11 -13.05 -7.12
N GLN A 14 3.84 -13.96 -6.17
CA GLN A 14 3.60 -13.61 -4.76
C GLN A 14 4.87 -13.02 -4.15
N LEU A 15 6.02 -13.66 -4.38
CA LEU A 15 7.33 -13.16 -4.00
C LEU A 15 7.63 -11.82 -4.67
N SER A 16 7.34 -11.69 -5.95
CA SER A 16 7.56 -10.44 -6.69
C SER A 16 6.73 -9.29 -6.09
N SER A 17 5.46 -9.55 -5.76
CA SER A 17 4.61 -8.60 -5.03
C SER A 17 5.23 -8.21 -3.68
N GLY A 18 5.63 -9.22 -2.91
CA GLY A 18 6.39 -9.09 -1.65
C GLY A 18 7.57 -8.14 -1.76
N VAL A 19 8.44 -8.40 -2.73
CA VAL A 19 9.67 -7.64 -2.98
C VAL A 19 9.37 -6.22 -3.45
N PHE A 20 8.50 -6.02 -4.44
CA PHE A 20 8.21 -4.69 -4.97
C PHE A 20 7.58 -3.78 -3.91
N TRP A 21 6.64 -4.28 -3.11
CA TRP A 21 6.08 -3.51 -1.99
C TRP A 21 7.09 -3.25 -0.88
N THR A 22 7.97 -4.21 -0.59
CA THR A 22 9.09 -4.02 0.36
C THR A 22 9.98 -2.86 -0.11
N ILE A 23 10.38 -2.85 -1.39
CA ILE A 23 11.15 -1.76 -1.97
C ILE A 23 10.37 -0.45 -1.89
N ALA A 24 9.06 -0.47 -2.19
CA ALA A 24 8.22 0.72 -2.07
C ALA A 24 8.23 1.29 -0.65
N TYR A 25 8.09 0.44 0.38
CA TYR A 25 8.16 0.87 1.78
C TYR A 25 9.54 1.41 2.16
N VAL A 26 10.63 0.75 1.75
CA VAL A 26 11.99 1.25 1.98
C VAL A 26 12.19 2.63 1.33
N LEU A 27 11.71 2.82 0.10
CA LEU A 27 11.76 4.11 -0.58
C LEU A 27 10.88 5.16 0.12
N MET A 28 9.70 4.78 0.64
CA MET A 28 8.86 5.69 1.45
C MET A 28 9.58 6.12 2.72
N ILE A 29 10.24 5.20 3.42
CA ILE A 29 11.03 5.47 4.64
C ILE A 29 12.16 6.44 4.31
N TYR A 30 12.97 6.12 3.29
CA TYR A 30 14.07 6.97 2.84
C TYR A 30 13.58 8.37 2.44
N LYS A 31 12.52 8.45 1.64
CA LYS A 31 11.97 9.72 1.18
C LYS A 31 11.39 10.55 2.33
N SER A 32 10.80 9.90 3.33
CA SER A 32 10.27 10.55 4.52
C SER A 32 11.38 11.19 5.35
N PHE A 33 12.50 10.47 5.54
CA PHE A 33 13.69 11.01 6.20
C PHE A 33 14.26 12.23 5.46
N GLN A 34 14.38 12.12 4.13
CA GLN A 34 14.92 13.19 3.28
C GLN A 34 14.06 14.46 3.34
N ASP A 35 12.74 14.31 3.19
CA ASP A 35 11.84 15.47 3.03
C ASP A 35 11.24 15.95 4.35
N ARG A 36 11.45 15.23 5.45
CA ARG A 36 10.81 15.48 6.76
C ARG A 36 9.29 15.63 6.63
N ARG A 37 8.68 14.80 5.79
CA ARG A 37 7.24 14.74 5.55
C ARG A 37 6.78 13.28 5.53
N PRO A 38 5.57 12.98 6.02
CA PRO A 38 5.01 11.64 5.85
C PRO A 38 4.97 11.25 4.37
N SER A 39 5.24 9.98 4.08
CA SER A 39 5.28 9.43 2.72
C SER A 39 4.06 8.58 2.35
N ILE A 40 3.19 8.33 3.32
CA ILE A 40 1.92 7.62 3.15
C ILE A 40 0.79 8.39 3.85
N PRO A 41 -0.44 8.39 3.30
CA PRO A 41 -1.62 8.93 3.96
C PRO A 41 -1.97 8.15 5.24
N LEU A 42 -2.47 8.83 6.28
CA LEU A 42 -2.79 8.20 7.57
C LEU A 42 -3.73 7.00 7.45
N ALA A 43 -4.83 7.13 6.69
CA ALA A 43 -5.80 6.06 6.55
C ALA A 43 -5.19 4.81 5.88
N ALA A 44 -4.33 5.00 4.88
CA ALA A 44 -3.63 3.89 4.22
C ALA A 44 -2.60 3.22 5.14
N LEU A 45 -1.89 3.99 5.96
CA LEU A 45 -0.98 3.45 6.97
C LEU A 45 -1.72 2.58 7.99
N CYS A 46 -2.84 3.08 8.52
CA CYS A 46 -3.66 2.34 9.49
C CYS A 46 -4.24 1.07 8.86
N ALA A 47 -4.74 1.14 7.63
CA ALA A 47 -5.25 -0.03 6.92
C ALA A 47 -4.15 -1.09 6.71
N ASN A 48 -2.94 -0.69 6.30
CA ASN A 48 -1.82 -1.62 6.13
C ASN A 48 -1.44 -2.31 7.44
N LEU A 49 -1.22 -1.54 8.50
CA LEU A 49 -0.83 -2.09 9.81
C LEU A 49 -1.86 -3.09 10.32
N THR A 50 -3.15 -2.75 10.21
CA THR A 50 -4.24 -3.59 10.72
C THR A 50 -4.44 -4.83 9.87
N TRP A 51 -4.41 -4.72 8.54
CA TRP A 51 -4.47 -5.87 7.64
C TRP A 51 -3.30 -6.83 7.89
N GLN A 52 -2.07 -6.32 7.94
CA GLN A 52 -0.88 -7.14 8.22
C GLN A 52 -0.96 -7.80 9.60
N THR A 53 -1.45 -7.10 10.62
CA THR A 53 -1.65 -7.70 11.96
C THR A 53 -2.66 -8.84 11.93
N ILE A 54 -3.83 -8.62 11.34
CA ILE A 54 -4.91 -9.61 11.29
C ILE A 54 -4.49 -10.85 10.50
N PHE A 55 -3.96 -10.67 9.29
CA PHE A 55 -3.57 -11.77 8.40
C PHE A 55 -2.18 -12.36 8.68
N THR A 56 -1.56 -11.97 9.78
CA THR A 56 -0.35 -12.62 10.33
C THR A 56 -0.67 -13.38 11.60
N PHE A 57 -1.47 -12.81 12.51
CA PHE A 57 -1.63 -13.35 13.86
C PHE A 57 -3.01 -13.94 14.17
N ILE A 58 -4.05 -13.56 13.42
CA ILE A 58 -5.44 -13.99 13.70
C ILE A 58 -5.93 -14.95 12.61
N TYR A 59 -5.80 -14.55 11.35
CA TYR A 59 -6.16 -15.35 10.17
C TYR A 59 -4.94 -15.53 9.27
N PRO A 60 -3.93 -16.33 9.67
CA PRO A 60 -2.75 -16.56 8.84
C PRO A 60 -3.16 -17.22 7.51
N ILE A 61 -2.70 -16.64 6.40
CA ILE A 61 -3.08 -17.07 5.04
C ILE A 61 -2.25 -18.29 4.61
N ASP A 62 -0.92 -18.14 4.60
CA ASP A 62 0.06 -19.18 4.29
C ASP A 62 1.44 -18.77 4.85
N ASP A 63 2.37 -19.73 4.97
CA ASP A 63 3.70 -19.51 5.57
C ASP A 63 4.52 -18.42 4.87
N LEU A 64 4.43 -18.36 3.54
CA LEU A 64 5.18 -17.39 2.76
C LEU A 64 4.57 -15.99 2.92
N GLN A 65 3.26 -15.87 2.85
CA GLN A 65 2.55 -14.61 3.07
C GLN A 65 2.75 -14.11 4.49
N MET A 66 2.79 -15.00 5.48
CA MET A 66 3.08 -14.64 6.87
C MET A 66 4.46 -13.99 7.00
N LEU A 67 5.50 -14.57 6.39
CA LEU A 67 6.85 -13.98 6.39
C LEU A 67 6.88 -12.60 5.71
N ILE A 68 6.23 -12.48 4.54
CA ILE A 68 6.11 -11.21 3.82
C ILE A 68 5.39 -10.17 4.69
N ASN A 69 4.29 -10.55 5.33
CA ASN A 69 3.52 -9.66 6.19
C ASN A 69 4.32 -9.21 7.42
N LEU A 70 5.12 -10.08 8.03
CA LEU A 70 6.00 -9.69 9.16
C LEU A 70 7.02 -8.62 8.73
N VAL A 71 7.63 -8.79 7.55
CA VAL A 71 8.56 -7.79 6.99
C VAL A 71 7.82 -6.47 6.73
N TRP A 72 6.66 -6.54 6.06
CA TRP A 72 5.86 -5.35 5.80
C TRP A 72 5.37 -4.66 7.08
N LEU A 73 5.00 -5.42 8.11
CA LEU A 73 4.52 -4.89 9.39
C LEU A 73 5.64 -4.13 10.10
N ALA A 74 6.85 -4.68 10.14
CA ALA A 74 8.01 -3.99 10.69
C ALA A 74 8.29 -2.67 9.96
N LEU A 75 8.24 -2.66 8.62
CA LEU A 75 8.44 -1.46 7.83
C LEU A 75 7.31 -0.43 8.03
N ASN A 76 6.05 -0.86 8.08
CA ASN A 76 4.92 0.03 8.36
C ASN A 76 4.98 0.61 9.77
N PHE A 77 5.52 -0.13 10.75
CA PHE A 77 5.76 0.42 12.09
C PHE A 77 6.81 1.54 12.05
N MET A 78 7.89 1.38 11.29
CA MET A 78 8.86 2.47 11.07
C MET A 78 8.21 3.69 10.39
N ILE A 79 7.38 3.47 9.37
CA ILE A 79 6.64 4.56 8.69
C ILE A 79 5.67 5.24 9.65
N MET A 80 5.05 4.51 10.59
CA MET A 80 4.20 5.08 11.63
C MET A 80 4.98 5.99 12.58
N LEU A 81 6.18 5.59 13.00
CA LEU A 81 7.06 6.44 13.80
C LEU A 81 7.45 7.72 13.03
N GLN A 82 7.75 7.61 11.74
CA GLN A 82 8.01 8.77 10.88
C GLN A 82 6.78 9.67 10.72
N TYR A 83 5.58 9.10 10.59
CA TYR A 83 4.34 9.88 10.57
C TYR A 83 4.19 10.72 11.84
N LEU A 84 4.43 10.14 13.02
CA LEU A 84 4.38 10.86 14.28
C LEU A 84 5.49 11.93 14.38
N ALA A 85 6.71 11.61 13.95
CA ALA A 85 7.84 12.55 13.99
C ALA A 85 7.63 13.75 13.07
N TYR A 86 7.17 13.53 11.83
CA TYR A 86 7.16 14.55 10.78
C TYR A 86 5.82 15.25 10.59
N THR A 87 4.76 14.78 11.23
CA THR A 87 3.50 15.51 11.29
C THR A 87 3.56 16.53 12.45
N THR A 88 4.11 17.72 12.21
CA THR A 88 4.29 18.74 13.27
C THR A 88 3.09 19.67 13.44
N HIS A 89 2.33 19.93 12.36
CA HIS A 89 1.28 20.97 12.36
C HIS A 89 -0.14 20.47 12.65
N ARG A 90 -0.33 19.18 12.95
CA ARG A 90 -1.66 18.63 13.27
C ARG A 90 -1.80 18.44 14.78
N LYS A 91 -2.60 19.29 15.42
CA LYS A 91 -3.03 19.10 16.82
C LYS A 91 -3.63 17.69 16.96
N HIS A 92 -3.36 17.03 18.09
CA HIS A 92 -3.88 15.70 18.42
C HIS A 92 -3.49 14.58 17.43
N LYS A 93 -2.35 14.68 16.73
CA LYS A 93 -1.88 13.65 15.77
C LYS A 93 -1.84 12.23 16.33
N THR A 94 -1.43 12.06 17.60
CA THR A 94 -1.36 10.75 18.26
C THR A 94 -2.76 10.19 18.51
N ILE A 95 -3.67 10.99 19.05
CA ILE A 95 -5.07 10.59 19.27
C ILE A 95 -5.72 10.21 17.93
N ARG A 96 -5.51 11.02 16.88
CA ARG A 96 -6.01 10.71 15.54
C ARG A 96 -5.45 9.40 14.99
N LEU A 97 -4.16 9.13 15.17
CA LEU A 97 -3.54 7.88 14.76
C LEU A 97 -4.16 6.70 15.51
N LEU A 98 -4.26 6.78 16.84
CA LEU A 98 -4.81 5.71 17.68
C LEU A 98 -6.28 5.43 17.35
N LEU A 99 -7.10 6.47 17.20
CA LEU A 99 -8.50 6.32 16.80
C LEU A 99 -8.63 5.72 15.40
N SER A 100 -7.79 6.15 14.44
CA SER A 100 -7.81 5.60 13.08
C SER A 100 -7.35 4.14 13.04
N LEU A 101 -6.35 3.78 13.85
CA LEU A 101 -5.88 2.40 14.01
C LEU A 101 -6.96 1.52 14.64
N ALA A 102 -7.56 1.97 15.75
CA ALA A 102 -8.62 1.24 16.43
C ALA A 102 -9.83 1.03 15.49
N ALA A 103 -10.27 2.09 14.81
CA ALA A 103 -11.36 2.00 13.85
C ALA A 103 -11.02 1.05 12.69
N ALA A 104 -9.84 1.18 12.07
CA ALA A 104 -9.43 0.30 10.97
C ALA A 104 -9.32 -1.17 11.43
N PHE A 105 -8.78 -1.42 12.63
CA PHE A 105 -8.64 -2.77 13.18
C PHE A 105 -10.00 -3.41 13.42
N LEU A 106 -10.90 -2.73 14.10
CA LEU A 106 -12.25 -3.23 14.38
C LEU A 106 -13.03 -3.47 13.08
N ILE A 107 -12.97 -2.54 12.12
CA ILE A 107 -13.65 -2.70 10.84
C ILE A 107 -13.07 -3.89 10.06
N HIS A 108 -11.75 -4.01 9.95
CA HIS A 108 -11.14 -5.14 9.24
C HIS A 108 -11.45 -6.48 9.91
N LEU A 109 -11.41 -6.54 11.25
CA LEU A 109 -11.72 -7.76 11.99
C LEU A 109 -13.19 -8.17 11.82
N SER A 110 -14.11 -7.23 12.01
CA SER A 110 -15.55 -7.46 11.79
C SER A 110 -15.85 -7.84 10.35
N PHE A 111 -15.26 -7.15 9.36
CA PHE A 111 -15.43 -7.46 7.95
C PHE A 111 -14.94 -8.87 7.62
N THR A 112 -13.78 -9.27 8.16
CA THR A 112 -13.22 -10.63 7.94
C THR A 112 -14.17 -11.70 8.49
N GLY A 113 -14.73 -11.49 9.68
CA GLY A 113 -15.68 -12.41 10.29
C GLY A 113 -17.04 -12.44 9.59
N GLU A 114 -17.57 -11.28 9.20
CA GLU A 114 -18.91 -11.16 8.59
C GLU A 114 -18.93 -11.68 7.15
N PHE A 115 -17.94 -11.29 6.34
CA PHE A 115 -17.88 -11.63 4.91
C PHE A 115 -17.04 -12.89 4.63
N GLN A 116 -16.53 -13.55 5.67
CA GLN A 116 -15.67 -14.74 5.56
C GLN A 116 -14.46 -14.50 4.64
N ASP A 117 -13.89 -13.30 4.68
CA ASP A 117 -12.70 -12.91 3.90
C ASP A 117 -11.41 -13.47 4.55
N LEU A 118 -11.35 -14.77 4.79
CA LEU A 118 -10.27 -15.42 5.55
C LEU A 118 -8.90 -15.30 4.89
N GLN A 119 -8.86 -15.07 3.57
CA GLN A 119 -7.63 -14.81 2.81
C GLN A 119 -7.31 -13.31 2.70
N GLY A 120 -8.14 -12.46 3.29
CA GLY A 120 -7.98 -11.01 3.31
C GLY A 120 -7.97 -10.35 1.94
N LYS A 121 -8.50 -11.01 0.91
CA LYS A 121 -8.36 -10.58 -0.49
C LYS A 121 -9.21 -9.35 -0.77
N TYR A 122 -10.44 -9.32 -0.26
CA TYR A 122 -11.32 -8.17 -0.45
C TYR A 122 -10.80 -6.96 0.32
N LEU A 123 -10.36 -7.17 1.57
CA LEU A 123 -9.73 -6.10 2.35
C LEU A 123 -8.42 -5.62 1.70
N ALA A 124 -7.58 -6.52 1.20
CA ALA A 124 -6.30 -6.16 0.57
C ALA A 124 -6.48 -5.26 -0.64
N PHE A 125 -7.34 -5.65 -1.58
CA PHE A 125 -7.58 -4.83 -2.77
C PHE A 125 -8.45 -3.60 -2.48
N GLY A 126 -9.40 -3.69 -1.55
CA GLY A 126 -10.18 -2.53 -1.10
C GLY A 126 -9.31 -1.44 -0.49
N MET A 127 -8.40 -1.82 0.43
CA MET A 127 -7.48 -0.85 1.03
C MET A 127 -6.44 -0.35 0.02
N ASN A 128 -6.00 -1.17 -0.94
CA ASN A 128 -5.07 -0.73 -1.98
C ASN A 128 -5.72 0.26 -2.96
N PHE A 129 -7.00 0.06 -3.31
CA PHE A 129 -7.78 1.03 -4.07
C PHE A 129 -7.87 2.37 -3.34
N MET A 130 -8.29 2.35 -2.07
CA MET A 130 -8.34 3.54 -1.21
C MET A 130 -6.96 4.21 -1.15
N MET A 131 -5.89 3.44 -0.93
CA MET A 131 -4.52 3.94 -0.86
C MET A 131 -4.11 4.63 -2.15
N SER A 132 -4.38 4.03 -3.31
CA SER A 132 -4.04 4.59 -4.63
C SER A 132 -4.70 5.95 -4.86
N LEU A 133 -5.97 6.12 -4.47
CA LEU A 133 -6.66 7.41 -4.46
C LEU A 133 -5.96 8.42 -3.52
N LEU A 134 -5.67 7.99 -2.30
CA LEU A 134 -5.10 8.87 -1.28
C LEU A 134 -3.68 9.35 -1.63
N PHE A 135 -2.88 8.57 -2.36
CA PHE A 135 -1.59 9.01 -2.88
C PHE A 135 -1.74 10.16 -3.89
N ILE A 136 -2.74 10.13 -4.77
CA ILE A 136 -3.04 11.24 -5.68
C ILE A 136 -3.45 12.49 -4.89
N VAL A 137 -4.31 12.33 -3.88
CA VAL A 137 -4.75 13.44 -3.01
C VAL A 137 -3.54 14.04 -2.28
N MET A 138 -2.66 13.20 -1.74
CA MET A 138 -1.46 13.61 -1.04
C MET A 138 -0.50 14.38 -1.98
N LEU A 139 -0.29 13.91 -3.20
CA LEU A 139 0.46 14.65 -4.23
C LEU A 139 -0.10 16.05 -4.48
N ARG A 140 -1.42 16.20 -4.52
CA ARG A 140 -2.05 17.53 -4.68
C ARG A 140 -1.88 18.42 -3.45
N GLN A 141 -1.82 17.85 -2.24
CA GLN A 141 -1.72 18.60 -0.99
C GLN A 141 -0.29 19.05 -0.66
N GLN A 142 0.72 18.23 -0.95
CA GLN A 142 2.11 18.52 -0.54
C GLN A 142 3.14 18.38 -1.67
N GLY A 143 2.71 18.29 -2.92
CA GLY A 143 3.61 18.12 -4.06
C GLY A 143 4.38 16.80 -3.97
N THR A 144 5.63 16.80 -4.42
CA THR A 144 6.48 15.60 -4.37
C THR A 144 7.11 15.35 -2.98
N LEU A 145 6.81 16.15 -1.96
CA LEU A 145 7.37 15.94 -0.63
C LEU A 145 6.83 14.63 -0.03
N GLY A 146 7.72 13.78 0.48
CA GLY A 146 7.41 12.44 0.94
C GLY A 146 7.05 11.46 -0.18
N GLN A 147 7.18 11.87 -1.45
CA GLN A 147 6.74 11.08 -2.59
C GLN A 147 7.83 11.00 -3.66
N SER A 148 7.82 9.94 -4.46
CA SER A 148 8.77 9.79 -5.55
C SER A 148 8.21 8.89 -6.64
N VAL A 149 8.72 9.07 -7.87
CA VAL A 149 8.36 8.20 -9.01
C VAL A 149 8.74 6.75 -8.71
N GLY A 150 9.85 6.51 -8.01
CA GLY A 150 10.25 5.16 -7.59
C GLY A 150 9.23 4.50 -6.67
N ILE A 151 8.72 5.22 -5.67
CA ILE A 151 7.64 4.74 -4.80
C ILE A 151 6.41 4.35 -5.62
N GLY A 152 5.97 5.23 -6.54
CA GLY A 152 4.81 4.97 -7.38
C GLY A 152 4.98 3.73 -8.28
N VAL A 153 6.14 3.60 -8.94
CA VAL A 153 6.42 2.45 -9.82
C VAL A 153 6.50 1.14 -9.04
N MET A 154 7.19 1.11 -7.90
CA MET A 154 7.33 -0.12 -7.12
C MET A 154 6.00 -0.56 -6.51
N LYS A 155 5.20 0.40 -6.00
CA LYS A 155 3.83 0.13 -5.55
C LYS A 155 2.96 -0.46 -6.68
N PHE A 156 3.03 0.14 -7.87
CA PHE A 156 2.27 -0.30 -9.03
C PHE A 156 2.65 -1.72 -9.44
N LEU A 157 3.95 -2.01 -9.59
CA LEU A 157 4.44 -3.35 -9.95
C LEU A 157 4.03 -4.40 -8.91
N GLY A 158 4.16 -4.10 -7.62
CA GLY A 158 3.71 -5.00 -6.56
C GLY A 158 2.22 -5.29 -6.63
N SER A 159 1.40 -4.24 -6.82
CA SER A 159 -0.05 -4.37 -6.97
C SER A 159 -0.46 -5.14 -8.22
N MET A 160 0.27 -4.97 -9.33
CA MET A 160 0.04 -5.74 -10.55
C MET A 160 0.35 -7.22 -10.35
N CYS A 161 1.49 -7.57 -9.74
CA CYS A 161 1.83 -8.96 -9.44
C CYS A 161 0.74 -9.61 -8.58
N ALA A 162 0.26 -8.93 -7.54
CA ALA A 162 -0.84 -9.41 -6.72
C ALA A 162 -2.13 -9.57 -7.54
N ALA A 163 -2.52 -8.56 -8.33
CA ALA A 163 -3.74 -8.62 -9.14
C ALA A 163 -3.74 -9.80 -10.13
N ILE A 164 -2.61 -10.10 -10.78
CA ILE A 164 -2.49 -11.22 -11.73
C ILE A 164 -2.73 -12.56 -11.02
N ILE A 165 -2.12 -12.79 -9.86
CA ILE A 165 -2.32 -14.04 -9.10
C ILE A 165 -3.76 -14.16 -8.65
N PHE A 166 -4.31 -13.12 -8.01
CA PHE A 166 -5.64 -13.19 -7.44
C PHE A 166 -6.72 -13.24 -8.52
N TYR A 167 -6.49 -12.68 -9.71
CA TYR A 167 -7.35 -12.90 -10.86
C TYR A 167 -7.39 -14.37 -11.29
N TYR A 168 -6.23 -15.06 -11.27
CA TYR A 168 -6.18 -16.49 -11.57
C TYR A 168 -6.82 -17.35 -10.48
N LEU A 169 -6.64 -16.99 -9.20
CA LEU A 169 -7.20 -17.73 -8.07
C LEU A 169 -8.70 -17.49 -7.85
N PHE A 170 -9.20 -16.29 -8.21
CA PHE A 170 -10.58 -15.88 -7.99
C PHE A 170 -11.19 -15.22 -9.25
N PRO A 171 -11.25 -15.95 -10.38
CA PRO A 171 -11.71 -15.40 -11.66
C PRO A 171 -13.17 -14.95 -11.61
N ASP A 172 -13.99 -15.60 -10.77
CA ASP A 172 -15.43 -15.37 -10.69
C ASP A 172 -15.82 -14.17 -9.80
N SER A 173 -14.85 -13.43 -9.25
CA SER A 173 -15.14 -12.31 -8.35
C SER A 173 -15.21 -10.96 -9.10
N PRO A 174 -16.43 -10.44 -9.38
CA PRO A 174 -16.58 -9.18 -10.12
C PRO A 174 -16.03 -7.97 -9.34
N LEU A 175 -16.17 -7.98 -8.01
CA LEU A 175 -15.65 -6.91 -7.15
C LEU A 175 -14.12 -6.80 -7.26
N LEU A 176 -13.43 -7.94 -7.21
CA LEU A 176 -11.98 -7.98 -7.34
C LEU A 176 -11.53 -7.47 -8.72
N LEU A 177 -12.18 -7.92 -9.79
CA LEU A 177 -11.88 -7.42 -11.15
C LEU A 177 -12.02 -5.89 -11.25
N VAL A 178 -13.10 -5.33 -10.71
CA VAL A 178 -13.32 -3.88 -10.68
C VAL A 178 -12.19 -3.19 -9.91
N LEU A 179 -11.83 -3.70 -8.72
CA LEU A 179 -10.75 -3.14 -7.92
C LEU A 179 -9.41 -3.17 -8.66
N TYR A 180 -9.06 -4.25 -9.35
CA TYR A 180 -7.80 -4.36 -10.11
C TYR A 180 -7.70 -3.28 -11.18
N VAL A 181 -8.76 -3.12 -11.97
CA VAL A 181 -8.81 -2.13 -13.05
C VAL A 181 -8.64 -0.72 -12.50
N PHE A 182 -9.38 -0.37 -11.45
CA PHE A 182 -9.26 0.96 -10.85
C PHE A 182 -7.91 1.20 -10.19
N ILE A 183 -7.32 0.21 -9.49
CA ILE A 183 -5.98 0.33 -8.91
C ILE A 183 -4.95 0.63 -10.00
N ILE A 184 -4.98 -0.11 -11.12
CA ILE A 184 -4.07 0.11 -12.25
C ILE A 184 -4.23 1.53 -12.81
N ILE A 185 -5.47 1.97 -13.05
CA ILE A 185 -5.75 3.32 -13.57
C ILE A 185 -5.23 4.40 -12.62
N LEU A 186 -5.49 4.25 -11.32
CA LEU A 186 -5.10 5.23 -10.30
C LEU A 186 -3.58 5.27 -10.12
N ASP A 187 -2.90 4.14 -10.12
CA ASP A 187 -1.45 4.08 -9.98
C ASP A 187 -0.73 4.67 -11.17
N LEU A 188 -1.18 4.36 -12.39
CA LEU A 188 -0.65 5.00 -13.59
C LEU A 188 -0.91 6.52 -13.57
N THR A 189 -2.11 6.94 -13.17
CA THR A 189 -2.45 8.36 -13.02
C THR A 189 -1.51 9.04 -12.01
N TYR A 190 -1.30 8.43 -10.86
CA TYR A 190 -0.40 8.91 -9.82
C TYR A 190 1.05 9.04 -10.34
N ILE A 191 1.58 8.02 -11.01
CA ILE A 191 2.93 8.03 -11.60
C ILE A 191 3.07 9.15 -12.64
N ILE A 192 2.09 9.32 -13.52
CA ILE A 192 2.08 10.38 -14.54
C ILE A 192 2.08 11.75 -13.87
N MET A 193 1.21 11.95 -12.86
CA MET A 193 1.15 13.20 -12.11
C MET A 193 2.46 13.51 -11.38
N LEU A 194 3.09 12.51 -10.75
CA LEU A 194 4.41 12.67 -10.11
C LEU A 194 5.48 13.11 -11.09
N LYS A 195 5.55 12.47 -12.27
CA LYS A 195 6.53 12.84 -13.32
C LYS A 195 6.31 14.27 -13.79
N ARG A 196 5.05 14.69 -13.97
CA ARG A 196 4.70 16.06 -14.38
C ARG A 196 5.08 17.08 -13.30
N GLN A 197 4.78 16.80 -12.03
CA GLN A 197 5.13 17.69 -10.91
C GLN A 197 6.65 17.84 -10.77
N LYS A 198 7.40 16.72 -10.79
CA LYS A 198 8.86 16.74 -10.70
C LYS A 198 9.51 17.60 -11.80
N ARG A 199 8.99 17.55 -13.04
CA ARG A 199 9.49 18.39 -14.15
C ARG A 199 9.23 19.88 -13.91
N ARG A 200 8.09 20.23 -13.32
CA ARG A 200 7.76 21.62 -12.97
C ARG A 200 8.71 22.15 -11.89
N ASP A 201 8.96 21.36 -10.85
CA ASP A 201 9.84 21.77 -9.75
C ASP A 201 11.28 22.04 -10.23
N VAL A 202 11.79 21.22 -11.16
CA VAL A 202 13.09 21.45 -11.81
C VAL A 202 13.08 22.70 -12.70
N GLY A 203 12.03 22.91 -13.49
CA GLY A 203 11.90 24.07 -14.37
C GLY A 203 11.87 25.41 -13.62
N TYR A 204 11.35 25.44 -12.40
CA TYR A 204 11.40 26.64 -11.54
C TYR A 204 12.80 26.94 -11.01
N MET A 205 13.65 25.93 -10.77
CA MET A 205 15.03 26.16 -10.30
C MET A 205 15.93 26.79 -11.37
N PHE A 206 15.68 26.55 -12.66
CA PHE A 206 16.46 27.14 -13.76
C PHE A 206 15.95 28.49 -14.26
N ARG A 207 14.85 29.01 -13.68
CA ARG A 207 14.28 30.33 -14.01
C ARG A 207 14.60 31.41 -12.98
N LYS A 208 15.32 31.07 -11.91
CA LYS A 208 15.91 32.03 -10.95
C LYS A 208 17.40 32.14 -11.21
#